data_AF-A0A0S6XC08-F1
#
_entry.id   AF-A0A0S6XC08-F1
#
_cell.length_a   1.000
_cell.length_b   1.000
_cell.length_c   1.000
_cell.angle_alpha   90.00
_cell.angle_beta   90.00
_cell.angle_gamma   90.00
#
_symmetry.space_group_name_H-M   'P 1'
#
loop_
_entity.id
_entity.type
_entity.pdbx_description
1 polymer ?
#
loop_
_entity_poly.entity_id
_entity_poly.type
_entity_poly.pdbx_seq_one_letter_code
_entity_poly.pdbx_strand_id
1 'polypeptide(L)'
;MAPYISPRSFLTFNSYHNAQRNIRFAPVAKRIKERMTPLLFTLSAYLSRIKVLVLESTWQHDSAVDCNAQIDVVTTAMLRGVPACDLKTLHYMWLFLLWLLNTLISRPTYAGTIERTFRGWTADPLDRSSLARILVFGNLPAIKKMLNCRDYVERRKWAQGFLKSLEPEQSIKWAEHWQALDVGLDLLPSENQAKQAVKVDLHMQSLWTQGAQAVFEELGEESALLEDEKKPSANNTVRLLADLAGYDLFHASIPPDYEEDDQGGSSIRGSSLDQTQIGSLSR
;
A
#
# COMPACT_ATOMS: atom_id res chain seq x y z
N MET A 1 -14.79 47.81 -15.97
CA MET A 1 -13.67 47.79 -15.00
C MET A 1 -13.73 46.47 -14.24
N ALA A 2 -12.83 45.53 -14.53
CA ALA A 2 -12.75 44.27 -13.80
C ALA A 2 -11.89 44.47 -12.53
N PRO A 3 -12.32 43.99 -11.35
CA PRO A 3 -11.58 44.19 -10.11
C PRO A 3 -10.27 43.38 -10.13
N TYR A 4 -9.17 44.04 -9.81
CA TYR A 4 -7.83 43.47 -9.72
C TYR A 4 -7.74 42.63 -8.44
N ILE A 5 -7.91 41.31 -8.56
CA ILE A 5 -7.75 40.38 -7.42
C ILE A 5 -6.26 40.26 -7.11
N SER A 6 -5.85 40.74 -5.94
CA SER A 6 -4.45 40.68 -5.49
C SER A 6 -3.98 39.22 -5.32
N PRO A 7 -2.78 38.85 -5.82
CA PRO A 7 -2.21 37.50 -5.67
C PRO A 7 -2.09 37.03 -4.21
N ARG A 8 -1.98 37.96 -3.25
CA ARG A 8 -1.89 37.64 -1.81
C ARG A 8 -3.21 37.13 -1.23
N SER A 9 -4.35 37.56 -1.76
CA SER A 9 -5.68 37.08 -1.35
C SER A 9 -5.93 35.62 -1.76
N PHE A 10 -5.34 35.17 -2.87
CA PHE A 10 -5.53 33.80 -3.38
C PHE A 10 -4.77 32.75 -2.55
N LEU A 11 -3.55 33.07 -2.09
CA LEU A 11 -2.74 32.18 -1.26
C LEU A 11 -3.29 32.04 0.17
N THR A 12 -3.83 33.12 0.74
CA THR A 12 -4.48 33.10 2.06
C THR A 12 -5.82 32.38 2.03
N PHE A 13 -6.61 32.55 0.97
CA PHE A 13 -7.86 31.80 0.76
C PHE A 13 -7.62 30.29 0.60
N ASN A 14 -6.61 29.89 -0.17
CA ASN A 14 -6.21 28.48 -0.30
C ASN A 14 -5.68 27.89 1.02
N SER A 15 -4.96 28.67 1.82
CA SER A 15 -4.47 28.23 3.14
C SER A 15 -5.62 28.01 4.13
N TYR A 16 -6.59 28.93 4.16
CA TYR A 16 -7.76 28.85 5.05
C TYR A 16 -8.71 27.70 4.66
N HIS A 17 -9.01 27.54 3.37
CA HIS A 17 -9.81 26.40 2.89
C HIS A 17 -9.13 25.06 3.18
N ASN A 18 -7.80 24.97 3.02
CA ASN A 18 -7.06 23.77 3.41
C ASN A 18 -7.10 23.53 4.92
N ALA A 19 -7.03 24.57 5.75
CA ALA A 19 -7.14 24.44 7.21
C ALA A 19 -8.53 23.96 7.65
N GLN A 20 -9.62 24.55 7.12
CA GLN A 20 -10.98 24.09 7.41
C GLN A 20 -11.23 22.67 6.91
N ARG A 21 -10.71 22.33 5.72
CA ARG A 21 -10.77 20.99 5.17
C ARG A 21 -10.06 19.99 6.08
N ASN A 22 -8.85 20.33 6.56
CA ASN A 22 -8.10 19.50 7.49
C ASN A 22 -8.84 19.27 8.81
N ILE A 23 -9.55 20.27 9.34
CA ILE A 23 -10.37 20.13 10.55
C ILE A 23 -11.53 19.17 10.30
N ARG A 24 -12.24 19.30 9.17
CA ARG A 24 -13.38 18.43 8.83
C ARG A 24 -12.96 16.97 8.63
N PHE A 25 -11.79 16.72 8.04
CA PHE A 25 -11.28 15.36 7.83
C PHE A 25 -10.46 14.82 9.01
N ALA A 26 -10.19 15.61 10.05
CA ALA A 26 -9.41 15.16 11.20
C ALA A 26 -9.99 13.90 11.89
N PRO A 27 -11.32 13.75 12.10
CA PRO A 27 -11.87 12.54 12.70
C PRO A 27 -11.68 11.29 11.82
N VAL A 28 -11.86 11.44 10.50
CA VAL A 28 -11.67 10.37 9.52
C VAL A 28 -10.21 9.97 9.45
N ALA A 29 -9.30 10.93 9.36
CA ALA A 29 -7.86 10.70 9.35
C ALA A 29 -7.38 10.01 10.64
N LYS A 30 -7.93 10.41 11.80
CA LYS A 30 -7.67 9.75 13.09
C LYS A 30 -8.11 8.29 13.05
N ARG A 31 -9.32 8.00 12.58
CA ARG A 31 -9.84 6.63 12.47
C ARG A 31 -9.02 5.76 11.52
N ILE A 32 -8.69 6.28 10.33
CA ILE A 32 -7.81 5.57 9.37
C ILE A 32 -6.47 5.25 10.06
N LYS A 33 -5.87 6.22 10.74
CA LYS A 33 -4.61 6.01 11.45
C LYS A 33 -4.73 4.92 12.51
N GLU A 34 -5.77 4.97 13.34
CA GLU A 34 -6.01 3.99 14.40
C GLU A 34 -6.16 2.57 13.84
N ARG A 35 -6.88 2.39 12.73
CA ARG A 35 -7.08 1.07 12.09
C ARG A 35 -5.90 0.61 11.25
N MET A 36 -5.16 1.52 10.62
CA MET A 36 -3.98 1.20 9.81
C MET A 36 -2.79 0.80 10.68
N THR A 37 -2.70 1.35 11.89
CA THR A 37 -1.59 1.10 12.83
C THR A 37 -1.37 -0.39 13.12
N PRO A 38 -2.37 -1.19 13.55
CA PRO A 38 -2.17 -2.63 13.78
C PRO A 38 -1.77 -3.38 12.51
N LEU A 39 -2.35 -3.04 11.34
CA LEU A 39 -1.98 -3.67 10.07
C LEU A 39 -0.51 -3.42 9.72
N LEU A 40 -0.03 -2.19 9.90
CA LEU A 40 1.38 -1.83 9.72
C LEU A 40 2.27 -2.58 10.71
N PHE A 41 1.87 -2.73 11.97
CA PHE A 41 2.63 -3.52 12.94
C PHE A 41 2.75 -4.99 12.51
N THR A 42 1.66 -5.61 12.05
CA THR A 42 1.68 -6.99 11.54
C THR A 42 2.61 -7.12 10.34
N LEU A 43 2.51 -6.23 9.35
CA LEU A 43 3.40 -6.23 8.18
C LEU A 43 4.86 -5.97 8.57
N SER A 44 5.10 -5.10 9.55
CA SER A 44 6.45 -4.85 10.07
C SER A 44 7.05 -6.09 10.72
N ALA A 45 6.28 -6.81 11.54
CA ALA A 45 6.72 -8.05 12.18
C ALA A 45 7.00 -9.14 11.14
N TYR A 46 6.13 -9.25 10.14
CA TYR A 46 6.31 -10.13 8.99
C TYR A 46 7.61 -9.82 8.23
N LEU A 47 7.86 -8.57 7.86
CA LEU A 47 9.10 -8.17 7.16
C LEU A 47 10.36 -8.45 7.99
N SER A 48 10.30 -8.25 9.30
CA SER A 48 11.39 -8.61 10.21
C SER A 48 11.65 -10.12 10.21
N ARG A 49 10.61 -10.96 10.14
CA ARG A 49 10.77 -12.41 10.04
C ARG A 49 11.40 -12.82 8.71
N ILE A 50 10.99 -12.20 7.61
CA ILE A 50 11.59 -12.45 6.29
C ILE A 50 13.05 -12.00 6.26
N LYS A 51 13.39 -10.87 6.89
CA LYS A 51 14.78 -10.43 7.02
C LYS A 51 15.66 -11.49 7.69
N VAL A 52 15.21 -12.03 8.82
CA VAL A 52 15.92 -13.11 9.53
C VAL A 52 16.08 -14.34 8.63
N LEU A 53 15.02 -14.76 7.94
CA LEU A 53 15.06 -15.87 7.00
C LEU A 53 16.10 -15.67 5.89
N VAL A 54 16.14 -14.47 5.28
CA VAL A 54 17.13 -14.15 4.23
C VAL A 54 18.54 -14.27 4.78
N LEU A 55 18.81 -13.74 5.98
CA LEU A 55 20.12 -13.85 6.63
C LEU A 55 20.49 -15.30 6.96
N GLU A 56 19.55 -16.11 7.45
CA GLU A 56 19.75 -17.54 7.73
C GLU A 56 20.01 -18.36 6.46
N SER A 57 19.26 -18.10 5.38
CA SER A 57 19.43 -18.79 4.09
C SER A 57 20.81 -18.52 3.47
N THR A 58 21.38 -17.35 3.71
CA THR A 58 22.71 -16.98 3.19
C THR A 58 23.85 -17.70 3.92
N TRP A 59 23.59 -18.32 5.07
CA TRP A 59 24.58 -19.10 5.82
C TRP A 59 24.74 -20.53 5.29
N GLN A 60 23.66 -21.15 4.81
CA GLN A 60 23.59 -22.60 4.51
C GLN A 60 24.10 -22.96 3.10
N HIS A 61 25.22 -22.39 2.68
CA HIS A 61 25.82 -22.35 1.33
C HIS A 61 25.96 -23.65 0.48
N ASP A 62 25.37 -24.79 0.86
CA ASP A 62 25.46 -26.06 0.12
C ASP A 62 24.16 -26.57 -0.49
N SER A 63 23.00 -25.95 -0.19
CA SER A 63 21.78 -26.25 -0.92
C SER A 63 21.21 -24.98 -1.50
N ALA A 64 21.15 -24.89 -2.83
CA ALA A 64 20.45 -23.86 -3.58
C ALA A 64 18.93 -23.99 -3.39
N VAL A 65 18.47 -24.03 -2.15
CA VAL A 65 17.05 -23.89 -1.85
C VAL A 65 16.71 -22.44 -2.16
N ASP A 66 15.78 -22.27 -3.08
CA ASP A 66 15.31 -20.97 -3.52
C ASP A 66 14.80 -20.19 -2.31
N CYS A 67 15.49 -19.09 -1.97
CA CYS A 67 15.11 -18.21 -0.87
C CYS A 67 13.66 -17.75 -1.01
N ASN A 68 13.20 -17.51 -2.25
CA ASN A 68 11.82 -17.11 -2.53
C ASN A 68 10.83 -18.22 -2.14
N ALA A 69 11.14 -19.49 -2.42
CA ALA A 69 10.30 -20.62 -2.00
C ALA A 69 10.23 -20.75 -0.47
N GLN A 70 11.32 -20.47 0.25
CA GLN A 70 11.29 -20.44 1.72
C GLN A 70 10.42 -19.28 2.24
N ILE A 71 10.49 -18.11 1.61
CA ILE A 71 9.66 -16.96 1.95
C ILE A 71 8.18 -17.30 1.78
N ASP A 72 7.80 -18.01 0.71
CA ASP A 72 6.43 -18.47 0.51
C ASP A 72 5.97 -19.40 1.64
N VAL A 73 6.80 -20.40 2.00
CA VAL A 73 6.49 -21.33 3.11
C VAL A 73 6.30 -20.58 4.42
N VAL A 74 7.18 -19.62 4.74
CA VAL A 74 7.07 -18.80 5.95
C VAL A 74 5.84 -17.92 5.91
N THR A 75 5.53 -17.31 4.76
CA THR A 75 4.35 -16.47 4.56
C THR A 75 3.07 -17.27 4.78
N THR A 76 2.95 -18.45 4.16
CA THR A 76 1.83 -19.37 4.36
C THR A 76 1.69 -19.75 5.83
N ALA A 77 2.79 -20.12 6.49
CA ALA A 77 2.77 -20.50 7.90
C ALA A 77 2.35 -19.35 8.83
N MET A 78 2.75 -18.11 8.54
CA MET A 78 2.38 -16.94 9.32
C MET A 78 0.93 -16.51 9.13
N LEU A 79 0.37 -16.72 7.94
CA LEU A 79 -1.01 -16.33 7.61
C LEU A 79 -2.02 -17.43 7.96
N ARG A 80 -1.57 -18.68 8.11
CA ARG A 80 -2.42 -19.80 8.51
C ARG A 80 -3.03 -19.55 9.89
N GLY A 81 -4.36 -19.62 9.96
CA GLY A 81 -5.12 -19.38 11.20
C GLY A 81 -5.56 -17.92 11.41
N VAL A 82 -5.16 -17.00 10.53
CA VAL A 82 -5.73 -15.65 10.51
C VAL A 82 -7.17 -15.73 9.95
N PRO A 83 -8.18 -15.12 10.60
CA PRO A 83 -9.53 -15.09 10.06
C PRO A 83 -9.59 -14.48 8.66
N ALA A 84 -10.43 -15.02 7.78
CA ALA A 84 -10.49 -14.61 6.36
C ALA A 84 -10.69 -13.10 6.16
N CYS A 85 -11.53 -12.46 7.00
CA CYS A 85 -11.78 -11.02 6.96
C CYS A 85 -10.50 -10.20 7.29
N ASP A 86 -9.79 -10.59 8.33
CA ASP A 86 -8.55 -9.94 8.75
C ASP A 86 -7.43 -10.18 7.73
N LEU A 87 -7.36 -11.39 7.17
CA LEU A 87 -6.40 -11.75 6.12
C LEU A 87 -6.62 -10.91 4.86
N LYS A 88 -7.87 -10.71 4.43
CA LYS A 88 -8.21 -9.87 3.27
C LYS A 88 -7.83 -8.41 3.51
N THR A 89 -8.13 -7.87 4.70
CA THR A 89 -7.75 -6.51 5.09
C THR A 89 -6.22 -6.33 5.10
N LEU A 90 -5.50 -7.32 5.64
CA LEU A 90 -4.04 -7.33 5.67
C LEU A 90 -3.44 -7.44 4.27
N HIS A 91 -4.03 -8.28 3.40
CA HIS A 91 -3.63 -8.40 1.99
C HIS A 91 -3.82 -7.07 1.25
N TYR A 92 -4.93 -6.36 1.45
CA TYR A 92 -5.13 -5.04 0.88
C TYR A 92 -4.13 -4.01 1.41
N MET A 93 -3.79 -4.07 2.70
CA MET A 93 -2.74 -3.22 3.25
C MET A 93 -1.39 -3.48 2.58
N TRP A 94 -1.06 -4.74 2.31
CA TRP A 94 0.13 -5.10 1.55
C TRP A 94 0.11 -4.52 0.14
N LEU A 95 -1.00 -4.70 -0.60
CA LEU A 95 -1.14 -4.14 -1.94
C LEU A 95 -1.06 -2.61 -1.96
N PHE A 96 -1.60 -1.96 -0.93
CA PHE A 96 -1.45 -0.51 -0.74
C PHE A 96 0.02 -0.12 -0.57
N LEU A 97 0.80 -0.85 0.25
CA LEU A 97 2.24 -0.59 0.37
C LEU A 97 2.97 -0.78 -0.95
N LEU A 98 2.66 -1.85 -1.70
CA LEU A 98 3.27 -2.06 -3.02
C LEU A 98 2.90 -0.96 -4.02
N TRP A 99 1.62 -0.56 -4.04
CA TRP A 99 1.15 0.55 -4.87
C TRP A 99 1.88 1.85 -4.50
N LEU A 100 1.95 2.16 -3.20
CA LEU A 100 2.66 3.33 -2.68
C LEU A 100 4.13 3.33 -3.10
N LEU A 101 4.85 2.21 -2.89
CA LEU A 101 6.25 2.11 -3.28
C LEU A 101 6.45 2.26 -4.79
N ASN A 102 5.61 1.63 -5.60
CA ASN A 102 5.65 1.78 -7.05
C ASN A 102 5.40 3.23 -7.47
N THR A 103 4.48 3.96 -6.84
CA THR A 103 4.25 5.38 -7.15
C THR A 103 5.42 6.28 -6.73
N LEU A 104 6.11 5.97 -5.62
CA LEU A 104 7.23 6.76 -5.13
C LEU A 104 8.47 6.72 -6.02
N ILE A 105 8.66 5.60 -6.72
CA ILE A 105 9.83 5.33 -7.58
C ILE A 105 9.51 5.40 -9.08
N SER A 106 8.23 5.47 -9.45
CA SER A 106 7.86 5.64 -10.84
C SER A 106 8.28 7.02 -11.29
N ARG A 107 8.84 7.09 -12.50
CA ARG A 107 9.10 8.39 -13.13
C ARG A 107 7.77 9.13 -13.27
N PRO A 108 7.70 10.44 -12.97
CA PRO A 108 6.49 11.21 -13.15
C PRO A 108 6.03 11.15 -14.62
N THR A 109 4.87 10.54 -14.85
CA THR A 109 4.35 10.28 -16.20
C THR A 109 3.88 11.55 -16.90
N TYR A 110 3.48 12.57 -16.12
CA TYR A 110 2.98 13.86 -16.63
C TYR A 110 4.03 14.73 -17.31
N ALA A 111 5.33 14.53 -17.04
CA ALA A 111 6.37 15.35 -17.65
C ALA A 111 6.73 14.81 -19.04
N GLY A 112 6.78 15.70 -20.03
CA GLY A 112 7.23 15.37 -21.39
C GLY A 112 8.72 15.00 -21.43
N THR A 113 9.19 14.36 -22.50
CA THR A 113 10.58 13.90 -22.65
C THR A 113 11.62 15.02 -22.42
N ILE A 114 11.34 16.23 -22.89
CA ILE A 114 12.22 17.40 -22.70
C ILE A 114 12.27 17.82 -21.23
N GLU A 115 11.13 17.89 -20.56
CA GLU A 115 11.04 18.23 -19.12
C GLU A 115 11.75 17.18 -18.25
N ARG A 116 11.66 15.89 -18.62
CA ARG A 116 12.39 14.81 -17.96
C ARG A 116 13.91 14.98 -18.09
N THR A 117 14.40 15.35 -19.28
CA THR A 117 15.83 15.60 -19.50
C THR A 117 16.33 16.81 -18.71
N PHE A 118 15.60 17.93 -18.77
CA PHE A 118 15.96 19.15 -18.03
C PHE A 118 15.93 18.96 -16.50
N ARG A 119 15.03 18.11 -15.99
CA ARG A 119 14.94 17.79 -14.55
C ARG A 119 15.84 16.63 -14.12
N GLY A 120 16.64 16.06 -15.02
CA GLY A 120 17.55 14.95 -14.70
C GLY A 120 16.83 13.62 -14.38
N TRP A 121 15.59 13.46 -14.82
CA TRP A 121 14.81 12.22 -14.69
C TRP A 121 15.12 11.21 -15.81
N THR A 122 16.34 11.25 -16.34
CA THR A 122 16.83 10.35 -17.39
C THR A 122 17.31 9.02 -16.84
N ALA A 123 17.58 8.94 -15.54
CA ALA A 123 18.14 7.76 -14.93
C ALA A 123 17.08 6.67 -14.70
N ASP A 124 17.47 5.40 -14.89
CA ASP A 124 16.54 4.26 -14.83
C ASP A 124 15.84 4.12 -13.48
N PRO A 125 14.54 3.76 -13.47
CA PRO A 125 13.82 3.48 -12.25
C PRO A 125 14.56 2.44 -11.42
N LEU A 126 14.37 2.50 -10.10
CA LEU A 126 14.93 1.48 -9.22
C LEU A 126 14.31 0.13 -9.61
N ASP A 127 15.15 -0.89 -9.76
CA ASP A 127 14.70 -2.23 -10.10
C ASP A 127 13.86 -2.83 -8.95
N ARG A 128 12.98 -3.77 -9.30
CA ARG A 128 12.06 -4.38 -8.33
C ARG A 128 12.76 -5.18 -7.24
N SER A 129 13.92 -5.76 -7.55
CA SER A 129 14.72 -6.55 -6.60
C SER A 129 15.36 -5.63 -5.54
N SER A 130 15.86 -4.46 -5.94
CA SER A 130 16.31 -3.40 -5.03
C SER A 130 15.19 -2.92 -4.11
N LEU A 131 13.96 -2.76 -4.61
CA LEU A 131 12.82 -2.41 -3.75
C LEU A 131 12.50 -3.50 -2.74
N ALA A 132 12.52 -4.76 -3.17
CA ALA A 132 12.25 -5.89 -2.30
C ALA A 132 13.29 -5.93 -1.17
N ARG A 133 14.57 -5.73 -1.50
CA ARG A 133 15.66 -5.59 -0.51
C ARG A 133 15.46 -4.40 0.43
N ILE A 134 15.06 -3.23 -0.06
CA ILE A 134 14.75 -2.06 0.79
C ILE A 134 13.60 -2.37 1.75
N LEU A 135 12.56 -3.05 1.25
CA LEU A 135 11.40 -3.42 2.05
C LEU A 135 11.75 -4.44 3.13
N VAL A 136 12.51 -5.48 2.80
CA VAL A 136 12.92 -6.53 3.73
C VAL A 136 13.94 -6.01 4.76
N PHE A 137 15.03 -5.37 4.31
CA PHE A 137 16.08 -4.93 5.23
C PHE A 137 15.72 -3.66 5.99
N GLY A 138 15.10 -2.70 5.30
CA GLY A 138 14.78 -1.39 5.86
C GLY A 138 13.42 -1.30 6.54
N ASN A 139 12.51 -2.24 6.24
CA ASN A 139 11.16 -2.33 6.81
C ASN A 139 10.38 -1.00 6.66
N LEU A 140 9.33 -0.78 7.45
CA LEU A 140 8.54 0.46 7.43
C LEU A 140 9.36 1.75 7.68
N PRO A 141 10.41 1.76 8.53
CA PRO A 141 11.26 2.94 8.69
C PRO A 141 11.90 3.40 7.38
N ALA A 142 12.35 2.49 6.52
CA ALA A 142 12.86 2.82 5.19
C ALA A 142 11.79 3.46 4.29
N ILE A 143 10.57 2.90 4.28
CA ILE A 143 9.44 3.49 3.54
C ILE A 143 9.15 4.91 4.03
N LYS A 144 9.12 5.11 5.35
CA LYS A 144 8.93 6.44 5.97
C LYS A 144 10.02 7.42 5.54
N LYS A 145 11.28 6.98 5.45
CA LYS A 145 12.38 7.81 4.95
C LYS A 145 12.18 8.18 3.48
N MET A 146 11.79 7.24 2.62
CA MET A 146 11.47 7.51 1.21
C MET A 146 10.32 8.51 1.04
N LEU A 147 9.28 8.41 1.87
CA LEU A 147 8.15 9.33 1.86
C LEU A 147 8.54 10.77 2.20
N ASN A 148 9.57 10.95 3.04
CA ASN A 148 10.06 12.27 3.43
C ASN A 148 11.01 12.89 2.41
N CYS A 149 11.51 12.12 1.44
CA CYS A 149 12.30 12.68 0.34
C CYS A 149 11.41 13.52 -0.58
N ARG A 150 11.92 14.72 -0.91
CA ARG A 150 11.19 15.76 -1.63
C ARG A 150 10.83 15.37 -3.05
N ASP A 151 11.77 14.73 -3.74
CA ASP A 151 11.62 14.40 -5.15
C ASP A 151 12.14 13.00 -5.50
N TYR A 152 11.90 12.62 -6.76
CA TYR A 152 12.29 11.32 -7.30
C TYR A 152 13.81 11.10 -7.28
N VAL A 153 14.60 12.13 -7.54
CA VAL A 153 16.07 12.04 -7.61
C VAL A 153 16.62 11.77 -6.21
N GLU A 154 16.11 12.49 -5.21
CA GLU A 154 16.45 12.29 -3.80
C GLU A 154 16.08 10.89 -3.33
N ARG A 155 14.87 10.40 -3.63
CA ARG A 155 14.42 9.04 -3.28
C ARG A 155 15.33 7.98 -3.86
N ARG A 156 15.67 8.11 -5.15
CA ARG A 156 16.55 7.16 -5.85
C ARG A 156 17.95 7.17 -5.27
N LYS A 157 18.52 8.35 -5.04
CA LYS A 157 19.86 8.51 -4.44
C LYS A 157 19.89 7.93 -3.03
N TRP A 158 18.86 8.18 -2.23
CA TRP A 158 18.71 7.62 -0.90
C TRP A 158 18.62 6.09 -0.94
N ALA A 159 17.77 5.54 -1.81
CA ALA A 159 17.57 4.10 -1.95
C ALA A 159 18.86 3.36 -2.35
N GLN A 160 19.59 3.91 -3.33
CA GLN A 160 20.89 3.36 -3.74
C GLN A 160 21.94 3.48 -2.65
N GLY A 161 21.99 4.64 -1.96
CA GLY A 161 22.89 4.87 -0.84
C GLY A 161 22.61 3.92 0.32
N PHE A 162 21.33 3.68 0.62
CA PHE A 162 20.89 2.72 1.63
C PHE A 162 21.41 1.32 1.32
N LEU A 163 21.17 0.78 0.12
CA LEU A 163 21.64 -0.56 -0.23
C LEU A 163 23.18 -0.67 -0.22
N LYS A 164 23.88 0.32 -0.77
CA LYS A 164 25.36 0.37 -0.72
C LYS A 164 25.89 0.43 0.71
N SER A 165 25.19 1.12 1.61
CA SER A 165 25.60 1.23 3.01
C SER A 165 25.58 -0.09 3.76
N LEU A 166 24.79 -1.07 3.28
CA LEU A 166 24.68 -2.42 3.86
C LEU A 166 25.68 -3.41 3.29
N GLU A 167 26.36 -3.07 2.18
CA GLU A 167 27.32 -3.94 1.53
C GLU A 167 28.73 -3.72 2.09
N PRO A 168 29.40 -4.76 2.65
CA PRO A 168 30.73 -4.61 3.24
C PRO A 168 31.79 -4.07 2.27
N GLU A 169 31.68 -4.40 0.99
CA GLU A 169 32.62 -3.96 -0.06
C GLU A 169 32.45 -2.48 -0.43
N GLN A 170 31.29 -1.88 -0.16
CA GLN A 170 30.96 -0.49 -0.54
C GLN A 170 30.99 0.47 0.65
N SER A 171 30.99 -0.03 1.89
CA SER A 171 30.85 0.79 3.09
C SER A 171 31.68 0.25 4.25
N ILE A 172 32.61 1.05 4.77
CA ILE A 172 33.40 0.71 5.96
C ILE A 172 32.51 0.64 7.21
N LYS A 173 31.38 1.37 7.21
CA LYS A 173 30.42 1.45 8.32
C LYS A 173 29.24 0.49 8.17
N TRP A 174 29.37 -0.54 7.32
CA TRP A 174 28.27 -1.48 7.04
C TRP A 174 27.68 -2.08 8.31
N ALA A 175 28.52 -2.49 9.27
CA ALA A 175 28.08 -3.07 10.53
C ALA A 175 27.23 -2.09 11.36
N GLU A 176 27.64 -0.83 11.47
CA GLU A 176 26.86 0.23 12.15
C GLU A 176 25.50 0.42 11.46
N HIS A 177 25.48 0.36 10.13
CA HIS A 177 24.24 0.50 9.36
C HIS A 177 23.29 -0.67 9.58
N TRP A 178 23.78 -1.92 9.59
CA TRP A 178 22.96 -3.08 9.93
C TRP A 178 22.43 -3.00 11.37
N GLN A 179 23.28 -2.62 12.32
CA GLN A 179 22.87 -2.43 13.71
C GLN A 179 21.76 -1.38 13.87
N ALA A 180 21.79 -0.30 13.07
CA ALA A 180 20.76 0.72 13.09
C ALA A 180 19.40 0.25 12.53
N LEU A 181 19.35 -0.86 11.79
CA LEU A 181 18.10 -1.46 11.28
C LEU A 181 17.42 -2.34 12.33
N ASP A 182 18.18 -2.97 13.21
CA ASP A 182 17.71 -3.99 14.14
C ASP A 182 17.42 -3.42 15.53
N VAL A 183 16.47 -2.49 15.60
CA VAL A 183 15.91 -2.04 16.89
C VAL A 183 15.11 -3.21 17.50
N GLY A 184 15.81 -4.16 18.13
CA GLY A 184 15.21 -5.28 18.89
C GLY A 184 15.47 -6.70 18.36
N LEU A 185 16.45 -6.95 17.48
CA LEU A 185 16.90 -8.32 17.14
C LEU A 185 18.42 -8.45 17.35
N ASP A 186 18.84 -9.54 17.99
CA ASP A 186 20.14 -9.66 18.68
C ASP A 186 21.36 -9.97 17.79
N LEU A 187 21.18 -10.34 16.52
CA LEU A 187 22.29 -10.87 15.72
C LEU A 187 22.63 -9.96 14.54
N LEU A 188 23.68 -9.17 14.72
CA LEU A 188 24.37 -8.50 13.62
C LEU A 188 24.88 -9.57 12.64
N PRO A 189 24.59 -9.47 11.33
CA PRO A 189 25.08 -10.45 10.37
C PRO A 189 26.60 -10.41 10.29
N SER A 190 27.21 -11.59 10.11
CA SER A 190 28.62 -11.67 9.73
C SER A 190 28.86 -10.99 8.37
N GLU A 191 30.10 -10.60 8.10
CA GLU A 191 30.47 -9.94 6.84
C GLU A 191 30.05 -10.76 5.60
N ASN A 192 30.26 -12.08 5.65
CA ASN A 192 29.84 -12.99 4.58
C ASN A 192 28.32 -13.02 4.43
N GLN A 193 27.56 -13.08 5.53
CA GLN A 193 26.09 -13.02 5.48
C GLN A 193 25.60 -11.70 4.89
N ALA A 194 26.14 -10.56 5.34
CA ALA A 194 25.77 -9.25 4.81
C ALA A 194 26.05 -9.15 3.30
N LYS A 195 27.24 -9.60 2.87
CA LYS A 195 27.63 -9.63 1.46
C LYS A 195 26.70 -10.49 0.61
N GLN A 196 26.30 -11.65 1.11
CA GLN A 196 25.42 -12.57 0.38
C GLN A 196 23.97 -12.10 0.40
N ALA A 197 23.47 -11.61 1.55
CA ALA A 197 22.10 -11.12 1.71
C ALA A 197 21.78 -9.97 0.76
N VAL A 198 22.72 -9.02 0.59
CA VAL A 198 22.52 -7.92 -0.36
C VAL A 198 22.49 -8.42 -1.82
N LYS A 199 23.07 -9.59 -2.12
CA LYS A 199 23.11 -10.19 -3.46
C LYS A 199 21.96 -11.15 -3.75
N VAL A 200 21.16 -11.52 -2.74
CA VAL A 200 19.97 -12.36 -2.95
C VAL A 200 18.98 -11.65 -3.88
N ASP A 201 18.53 -12.36 -4.91
CA ASP A 201 17.51 -11.86 -5.81
C ASP A 201 16.12 -12.09 -5.20
N LEU A 202 15.58 -11.04 -4.58
CA LEU A 202 14.28 -11.06 -3.92
C LEU A 202 13.19 -10.60 -4.87
N HIS A 203 12.19 -11.44 -5.09
CA HIS A 203 11.06 -11.12 -5.96
C HIS A 203 9.93 -10.53 -5.14
N MET A 204 9.46 -9.34 -5.53
CA MET A 204 8.38 -8.64 -4.80
C MET A 204 7.09 -9.47 -4.70
N GLN A 205 6.82 -10.33 -5.68
CA GLN A 205 5.67 -11.23 -5.68
C GLN A 205 5.81 -12.37 -4.65
N SER A 206 7.01 -12.94 -4.55
CA SER A 206 7.35 -14.01 -3.60
C SER A 206 7.51 -13.54 -2.18
N LEU A 207 7.54 -12.22 -1.92
CA LEU A 207 7.41 -11.74 -0.55
C LEU A 207 6.05 -12.20 0.00
N TRP A 208 4.95 -11.70 -0.54
CA TRP A 208 3.64 -11.92 0.08
C TRP A 208 2.64 -12.70 -0.77
N THR A 209 2.66 -12.46 -2.09
CA THR A 209 1.49 -12.73 -2.94
C THR A 209 1.26 -14.21 -3.11
N GLN A 210 2.32 -14.98 -3.35
CA GLN A 210 2.26 -16.42 -3.56
C GLN A 210 1.85 -17.16 -2.27
N GLY A 211 2.53 -16.90 -1.14
CA GLY A 211 2.13 -17.47 0.15
C GLY A 211 0.72 -17.07 0.61
N ALA A 212 0.32 -15.81 0.42
CA ALA A 212 -1.05 -15.39 0.77
C ALA A 212 -2.10 -16.05 -0.12
N GLN A 213 -1.84 -16.18 -1.43
CA GLN A 213 -2.75 -16.85 -2.35
C GLN A 213 -2.98 -18.32 -1.95
N ALA A 214 -1.92 -19.04 -1.58
CA ALA A 214 -2.04 -20.42 -1.09
C ALA A 214 -2.98 -20.51 0.12
N VAL A 215 -2.91 -19.55 1.07
CA VAL A 215 -3.82 -19.52 2.22
C VAL A 215 -5.27 -19.18 1.84
N PHE A 216 -5.47 -18.26 0.89
CA PHE A 216 -6.83 -17.98 0.39
C PHE A 216 -7.44 -19.19 -0.32
N GLU A 217 -6.64 -19.95 -1.07
CA GLU A 217 -7.07 -21.20 -1.71
C GLU A 217 -7.39 -22.28 -0.66
N GLU A 218 -6.60 -22.39 0.43
CA GLU A 218 -6.88 -23.29 1.56
C GLU A 218 -8.22 -22.96 2.27
N LEU A 219 -8.64 -21.69 2.28
CA LEU A 219 -9.89 -21.23 2.93
C LEU A 219 -11.16 -21.45 2.07
N GLY A 220 -11.03 -21.84 0.80
CA GLY A 220 -12.14 -22.15 -0.10
C GLY A 220 -12.61 -20.99 -0.99
N GLU A 221 -13.51 -21.28 -1.93
CA GLU A 221 -13.91 -20.37 -3.03
C GLU A 221 -14.52 -19.05 -2.56
N GLU A 222 -15.27 -19.04 -1.45
CA GLU A 222 -15.87 -17.81 -0.91
C GLU A 222 -14.83 -16.80 -0.40
N SER A 223 -13.63 -17.28 -0.06
CA SER A 223 -12.50 -16.45 0.40
C SER A 223 -11.47 -16.19 -0.70
N ALA A 224 -11.70 -16.70 -1.92
CA ALA A 224 -10.77 -16.52 -3.02
C ALA A 224 -10.64 -15.04 -3.42
N LEU A 225 -9.39 -14.62 -3.67
CA LEU A 225 -9.13 -13.29 -4.22
C LEU A 225 -9.56 -13.23 -5.68
N LEU A 226 -10.31 -12.18 -6.02
CA LEU A 226 -10.60 -11.84 -7.41
C LEU A 226 -9.30 -11.44 -8.14
N GLU A 227 -9.25 -11.57 -9.47
CA GLU A 227 -8.05 -11.25 -10.26
C GLU A 227 -7.56 -9.80 -10.12
N ASP A 228 -8.49 -8.85 -9.94
CA ASP A 228 -8.20 -7.45 -9.67
C ASP A 228 -7.72 -7.22 -8.22
N GLU A 229 -8.15 -8.06 -7.28
CA GLU A 229 -7.72 -8.09 -5.89
C GLU A 229 -6.33 -8.70 -5.70
N LYS A 230 -5.69 -9.28 -6.74
CA LYS A 230 -4.33 -9.84 -6.68
C LYS A 230 -3.22 -8.82 -6.98
N LYS A 231 -3.56 -7.63 -7.48
CA LYS A 231 -2.57 -6.65 -8.00
C LYS A 231 -2.68 -5.29 -7.30
N PRO A 232 -1.54 -4.60 -7.08
CA PRO A 232 -1.57 -3.25 -6.54
C PRO A 232 -2.25 -2.29 -7.53
N SER A 233 -3.34 -1.65 -7.11
CA SER A 233 -4.12 -0.75 -7.94
C SER A 233 -4.65 0.44 -7.12
N ALA A 234 -5.02 1.52 -7.82
CA ALA A 234 -5.68 2.67 -7.19
C ALA A 234 -7.04 2.26 -6.60
N ASN A 235 -7.77 1.35 -7.25
CA ASN A 235 -9.07 0.86 -6.77
C ASN A 235 -8.93 0.11 -5.44
N ASN A 236 -7.97 -0.81 -5.33
CA ASN A 236 -7.71 -1.53 -4.08
C ASN A 236 -7.27 -0.59 -2.96
N THR A 237 -6.51 0.45 -3.29
CA THR A 237 -6.12 1.51 -2.35
C THR A 237 -7.33 2.30 -1.86
N VAL A 238 -8.21 2.74 -2.76
CA VAL A 238 -9.43 3.48 -2.40
C VAL A 238 -10.35 2.61 -1.54
N ARG A 239 -10.50 1.34 -1.89
CA ARG A 239 -11.31 0.36 -1.14
C ARG A 239 -10.79 0.20 0.29
N LEU A 240 -9.49 -0.04 0.45
CA LEU A 240 -8.85 -0.11 1.76
C LEU A 240 -9.06 1.18 2.57
N LEU A 241 -8.80 2.34 1.98
CA LEU A 241 -8.90 3.61 2.69
C LEU A 241 -10.34 3.93 3.11
N ALA A 242 -11.33 3.57 2.28
CA ALA A 242 -12.74 3.71 2.61
C ALA A 242 -13.15 2.79 3.77
N ASP A 243 -12.74 1.53 3.73
CA ASP A 243 -12.99 0.57 4.80
C ASP A 243 -12.34 1.03 6.14
N LEU A 244 -11.10 1.49 6.08
CA LEU A 244 -10.40 2.06 7.25
C LEU A 244 -11.08 3.35 7.76
N ALA A 245 -11.71 4.13 6.88
CA ALA A 245 -12.52 5.29 7.27
C ALA A 245 -13.88 4.89 7.87
N GLY A 246 -14.32 3.65 7.68
CA GLY A 246 -15.65 3.17 8.01
C GLY A 246 -16.72 3.64 7.03
N TYR A 247 -16.32 3.94 5.79
CA TYR A 247 -17.25 4.13 4.69
C TYR A 247 -17.55 2.79 4.05
N ASP A 248 -18.83 2.47 4.00
CA ASP A 248 -19.30 1.34 3.24
C ASP A 248 -19.54 1.77 1.79
N LEU A 249 -18.53 1.66 0.93
CA LEU A 249 -18.64 2.03 -0.48
C LEU A 249 -19.66 1.19 -1.24
N PHE A 250 -20.06 0.03 -0.70
CA PHE A 250 -20.96 -0.92 -1.37
C PHE A 250 -22.33 -1.05 -0.69
N HIS A 251 -22.50 -0.56 0.54
CA HIS A 251 -23.79 -0.51 1.24
C HIS A 251 -24.24 0.89 1.69
N ALA A 252 -23.57 1.97 1.27
CA ALA A 252 -24.13 3.31 1.43
C ALA A 252 -25.48 3.37 0.70
N SER A 253 -26.57 3.50 1.48
CA SER A 253 -27.87 3.89 0.94
C SER A 253 -27.67 5.20 0.19
N ILE A 254 -28.05 5.26 -1.08
CA ILE A 254 -28.15 6.51 -1.82
C ILE A 254 -28.98 7.45 -0.93
N PRO A 255 -28.46 8.63 -0.53
CA PRO A 255 -29.25 9.56 0.26
C PRO A 255 -30.57 9.82 -0.48
N PRO A 256 -31.73 9.74 0.19
CA PRO A 256 -33.04 9.92 -0.46
C PRO A 256 -33.19 11.28 -1.15
N ASP A 257 -32.32 12.24 -0.82
CA ASP A 257 -32.30 13.59 -1.39
C ASP A 257 -31.54 13.69 -2.74
N TYR A 258 -31.15 12.56 -3.34
CA TYR A 258 -30.60 12.47 -4.70
C TYR A 258 -31.61 11.98 -5.73
N GLU A 259 -32.91 11.96 -5.41
CA GLU A 259 -33.91 12.02 -6.48
C GLU A 259 -33.84 13.41 -7.10
N GLU A 260 -33.40 13.46 -8.35
CA GLU A 260 -33.43 14.67 -9.17
C GLU A 260 -34.83 15.29 -9.07
N ASP A 261 -34.90 16.52 -8.56
CA ASP A 261 -36.05 17.41 -8.66
C ASP A 261 -36.33 17.71 -10.13
N ASP A 262 -36.82 16.72 -10.88
CA ASP A 262 -37.35 16.86 -12.22
C ASP A 262 -38.87 17.07 -12.11
N GLN A 263 -39.25 18.09 -11.34
CA GLN A 263 -40.59 18.69 -11.41
C GLN A 263 -40.55 19.85 -12.40
N GLY A 264 -40.82 19.53 -13.67
CA GLY A 264 -40.92 20.51 -14.74
C GLY A 264 -41.67 20.03 -15.98
N GLY A 265 -42.94 19.60 -15.86
CA GLY A 265 -43.74 19.38 -17.07
C GLY A 265 -45.12 18.70 -16.95
N SER A 266 -46.12 19.45 -16.45
CA SER A 266 -47.52 19.49 -16.94
C SER A 266 -48.17 18.23 -17.56
N SER A 267 -49.09 17.62 -16.78
CA SER A 267 -50.51 17.33 -17.06
C SER A 267 -50.97 17.05 -18.52
N ILE A 268 -51.70 15.93 -18.73
CA ILE A 268 -53.15 15.89 -19.11
C ILE A 268 -53.64 14.44 -19.37
N ARG A 269 -54.83 14.11 -18.82
CA ARG A 269 -55.78 12.99 -19.10
C ARG A 269 -55.34 11.57 -18.70
N GLY A 270 -56.15 10.75 -18.03
CA GLY A 270 -57.59 10.76 -17.75
C GLY A 270 -58.12 9.31 -17.88
N SER A 271 -59.14 8.97 -17.06
CA SER A 271 -59.88 7.68 -16.94
C SER A 271 -59.30 6.72 -15.89
N SER A 272 -59.88 6.53 -14.70
CA SER A 272 -61.25 6.13 -14.29
C SER A 272 -61.53 4.63 -14.45
N LEU A 273 -62.05 4.06 -13.34
CA LEU A 273 -62.62 2.72 -13.12
C LEU A 273 -61.60 1.58 -12.94
N ASP A 274 -61.71 0.65 -12.00
CA ASP A 274 -62.80 0.34 -11.08
C ASP A 274 -62.30 -0.49 -9.88
N GLN A 275 -63.10 -0.47 -8.82
CA GLN A 275 -62.94 -1.26 -7.59
C GLN A 275 -63.13 -2.75 -7.87
N THR A 276 -62.36 -3.62 -7.20
CA THR A 276 -62.95 -4.84 -6.63
C THR A 276 -62.20 -5.30 -5.38
N GLN A 277 -63.02 -5.77 -4.47
CA GLN A 277 -62.85 -6.01 -3.04
C GLN A 277 -62.67 -7.54 -2.79
N ILE A 278 -62.15 -7.89 -1.60
CA ILE A 278 -62.48 -9.09 -0.77
C ILE A 278 -61.72 -10.42 -0.99
N GLY A 279 -61.24 -10.94 0.16
CA GLY A 279 -61.17 -12.38 0.54
C GLY A 279 -59.75 -12.86 0.87
N SER A 280 -59.26 -12.88 2.11
CA SER A 280 -59.59 -13.77 3.26
C SER A 280 -59.76 -15.26 2.89
N LEU A 281 -58.80 -16.11 3.25
CA LEU A 281 -58.96 -17.21 4.23
C LEU A 281 -57.79 -18.21 4.21
N SER A 282 -57.28 -18.42 5.42
CA SER A 282 -56.71 -19.62 6.04
C SER A 282 -56.69 -20.94 5.27
N ARG A 283 -55.54 -21.60 5.27
CA ARG A 283 -55.34 -22.92 5.89
C ARG A 283 -53.87 -23.14 6.23
#